data_AF-A0A0M2K7C0-F1
#
_entry.id   AF-A0A0M2K7C0-F1
#
_cell.length_a   1.000
_cell.length_b   1.000
_cell.length_c   1.000
_cell.angle_alpha   90.00
_cell.angle_beta   90.00
_cell.angle_gamma   90.00
#
_symmetry.space_group_name_H-M   'P 1'
#
loop_
_entity.id
_entity.type
_entity.pdbx_description
1 polymer ?
#
loop_
_entity_poly.entity_id
_entity_poly.type
_entity_poly.pdbx_seq_one_letter_code
_entity_poly.pdbx_strand_id
1 'polypeptide(L)'
;MKVSETALMKSGFSHTDLQKIKNNVESYGGTLEEVINDLARRFSTLLWVTAVCVVVFLLLVVFSSPIRATAGGLAIIVGITIMSFAQPPILSYKSWRYQKIAKG
;
A
#
# COMPACT_ATOMS: atom_id res chain seq x y z
N MET A 1 5.74 16.52 -10.62
CA MET A 1 6.26 15.87 -11.84
C MET A 1 5.06 15.41 -12.65
N LYS A 2 5.00 15.66 -13.95
CA LYS A 2 3.92 15.12 -14.78
C LYS A 2 4.05 13.59 -14.84
N VAL A 3 3.05 12.86 -14.38
CA VAL A 3 3.07 11.39 -14.42
C VAL A 3 3.05 10.95 -15.88
N SER A 4 4.05 10.14 -16.27
CA SER A 4 4.18 9.60 -17.62
C SER A 4 4.73 8.17 -17.54
N GLU A 5 4.43 7.35 -18.55
CA GLU A 5 4.91 5.97 -18.63
C GLU A 5 6.44 5.88 -18.53
N THR A 6 7.15 6.80 -19.18
CA THR A 6 8.61 6.86 -19.15
C THR A 6 9.14 7.18 -17.75
N ALA A 7 8.50 8.10 -17.02
CA ALA A 7 8.85 8.41 -15.63
C ALA A 7 8.54 7.22 -14.69
N LEU A 8 7.42 6.54 -14.88
CA LEU A 8 7.06 5.36 -14.10
C LEU A 8 8.03 4.20 -14.34
N MET A 9 8.39 3.93 -15.59
CA MET A 9 9.38 2.90 -15.93
C MET A 9 10.74 3.20 -15.31
N LYS A 10 11.22 4.45 -15.39
CA LYS A 10 12.46 4.88 -14.73
C LYS A 10 12.43 4.69 -13.21
N SER A 11 11.24 4.70 -12.61
CA SER A 11 11.06 4.48 -11.17
C SER A 11 10.91 3.01 -10.76
N GLY A 12 10.86 2.07 -11.72
CA GLY A 12 10.79 0.62 -11.46
C GLY A 12 9.44 -0.04 -11.75
N PHE A 13 8.53 0.63 -12.47
CA PHE A 13 7.35 -0.03 -13.04
C PHE A 13 7.76 -0.89 -14.24
N SER A 14 7.22 -2.10 -14.35
CA SER A 14 7.38 -2.95 -15.53
C SER A 14 6.35 -2.60 -16.60
N HIS A 15 6.59 -3.04 -17.83
CA HIS A 15 5.59 -2.93 -18.91
C HIS A 15 4.25 -3.58 -18.52
N THR A 16 4.28 -4.72 -17.84
CA THR A 16 3.08 -5.41 -17.36
C THR A 16 2.33 -4.61 -16.30
N ASP A 17 3.04 -3.90 -15.42
CA ASP A 17 2.42 -3.01 -14.43
C ASP A 17 1.70 -1.85 -15.13
N LEU A 18 2.37 -1.23 -16.11
CA LEU A 18 1.79 -0.13 -16.88
C LEU A 18 0.58 -0.57 -17.69
N GLN A 19 0.64 -1.74 -18.32
CA GLN A 19 -0.49 -2.29 -19.07
C GLN A 19 -1.68 -2.57 -18.14
N LYS A 20 -1.46 -3.10 -16.94
CA LYS A 20 -2.54 -3.30 -15.95
C LYS A 20 -3.19 -1.97 -15.54
N ILE A 21 -2.39 -0.93 -15.30
CA ILE A 21 -2.89 0.39 -14.92
C ILE A 21 -3.66 1.01 -16.09
N LYS A 22 -3.12 0.96 -17.30
CA LYS A 22 -3.75 1.50 -18.51
C LYS A 22 -5.07 0.81 -18.82
N ASN A 23 -5.12 -0.52 -18.77
CA ASN A 23 -6.36 -1.27 -18.96
C ASN A 23 -7.42 -0.89 -17.92
N ASN A 24 -7.03 -0.59 -16.67
CA ASN A 24 -7.96 -0.09 -15.65
C ASN A 24 -8.47 1.31 -15.99
N VAL A 25 -7.60 2.23 -16.41
CA VAL A 25 -7.99 3.58 -16.85
C VAL A 25 -8.93 3.51 -18.06
N GLU A 26 -8.67 2.65 -19.02
CA GLU A 26 -9.54 2.46 -20.19
C GLU A 26 -10.89 1.84 -19.81
N SER A 27 -10.93 0.94 -18.83
CA SER A 27 -12.17 0.24 -18.42
C SER A 27 -13.04 1.05 -17.46
N TYR A 28 -12.43 1.86 -16.59
CA TYR A 28 -13.11 2.54 -15.48
C TYR A 28 -13.01 4.08 -15.55
N GLY A 29 -12.31 4.61 -16.55
CA GLY A 29 -12.06 6.04 -16.70
C GLY A 29 -10.95 6.57 -15.78
N GLY A 30 -10.81 7.90 -15.78
CA GLY A 30 -9.78 8.62 -15.03
C GLY A 30 -8.47 8.81 -15.78
N THR A 31 -7.43 9.21 -15.06
CA THR A 31 -6.10 9.48 -15.60
C THR A 31 -5.04 8.60 -14.95
N LEU A 32 -3.91 8.43 -15.65
CA LEU A 32 -2.74 7.73 -15.10
C LEU A 32 -2.28 8.35 -13.78
N GLU A 33 -2.33 9.68 -13.66
CA GLU A 33 -1.96 10.40 -12.44
C GLU A 33 -2.91 10.10 -11.27
N GLU A 34 -4.22 10.12 -11.51
CA GLU A 34 -5.22 9.80 -10.49
C GLU A 34 -5.05 8.37 -9.97
N VAL A 35 -4.86 7.40 -10.87
CA VAL A 35 -4.67 5.99 -10.46
C VAL A 35 -3.40 5.82 -9.65
N ILE A 36 -2.27 6.41 -10.07
CA ILE A 36 -1.03 6.37 -9.29
C ILE A 36 -1.19 7.05 -7.93
N ASN A 37 -1.95 8.16 -7.86
CA ASN A 37 -2.17 8.88 -6.62
C ASN A 37 -3.05 8.11 -5.63
N ASP A 38 -4.15 7.54 -6.11
CA ASP A 38 -5.03 6.69 -5.30
C ASP A 38 -4.27 5.48 -4.75
N LEU A 39 -3.51 4.82 -5.63
CA LEU A 39 -2.73 3.64 -5.31
C LEU A 39 -1.63 3.92 -4.26
N ALA A 40 -0.95 5.06 -4.38
CA ALA A 40 0.00 5.53 -3.36
C ALA A 40 -0.68 5.86 -2.02
N ARG A 41 -1.88 6.47 -2.07
CA ARG A 41 -2.66 6.80 -0.87
C ARG A 41 -3.10 5.53 -0.13
N ARG A 42 -3.60 4.51 -0.85
CA ARG A 42 -3.98 3.21 -0.29
C ARG A 42 -2.80 2.54 0.43
N PHE A 43 -1.59 2.62 -0.14
CA PHE A 43 -0.39 2.12 0.54
C PHE A 43 -0.06 2.93 1.79
N SER A 44 -0.16 4.26 1.73
CA SER A 44 0.07 5.10 2.90
C SER A 44 -0.92 4.83 4.03
N THR A 45 -2.19 4.55 3.70
CA THR A 45 -3.20 4.13 4.67
C THR A 45 -2.84 2.79 5.29
N LEU A 46 -2.38 1.81 4.50
CA LEU A 46 -1.91 0.52 5.01
C LEU A 46 -0.74 0.68 5.99
N LEU A 47 0.22 1.57 5.69
CA LEU A 47 1.33 1.88 6.60
C LEU A 47 0.84 2.49 7.92
N TRP A 48 -0.09 3.44 7.88
CA TRP A 48 -0.66 4.05 9.08
C TRP A 48 -1.43 3.05 9.93
N VAL A 49 -2.28 2.22 9.30
CA VAL A 49 -3.02 1.16 10.01
C VAL A 49 -2.04 0.17 10.64
N THR A 50 -1.01 -0.25 9.90
CA THR A 50 0.03 -1.13 10.43
C THR A 50 0.75 -0.51 11.62
N ALA A 51 1.09 0.77 11.57
CA ALA A 51 1.72 1.48 12.68
C ALA A 51 0.82 1.52 13.92
N VAL A 52 -0.48 1.81 13.76
CA VAL A 52 -1.45 1.78 14.86
C VAL A 52 -1.58 0.37 15.43
N CYS A 53 -1.66 -0.66 14.60
CA CYS A 53 -1.68 -2.06 15.02
C CYS A 53 -0.43 -2.44 15.83
N VAL A 54 0.75 -1.98 15.42
CA VAL A 54 2.00 -2.19 16.18
C VAL A 54 1.92 -1.53 17.55
N VAL A 55 1.42 -0.29 17.64
CA VAL A 55 1.24 0.39 18.94
C VAL A 55 0.27 -0.39 19.83
N VAL A 56 -0.87 -0.84 19.30
CA VAL A 56 -1.84 -1.66 20.04
C VAL A 56 -1.21 -2.97 20.52
N PHE A 57 -0.42 -3.62 19.66
CA PHE A 57 0.28 -4.84 20.02
C PHE A 57 1.29 -4.61 21.16
N LEU A 58 2.06 -3.52 21.12
CA LEU A 58 2.98 -3.15 22.21
C LEU A 58 2.23 -2.94 23.53
N LEU A 59 1.07 -2.27 23.50
CA LEU A 59 0.21 -2.12 24.68
C LEU A 59 -0.27 -3.48 25.20
N LEU A 60 -0.67 -4.41 24.31
CA LEU A 60 -1.06 -5.76 24.71
C LEU A 60 0.09 -6.51 25.37
N VAL A 61 1.32 -6.37 24.86
CA VAL A 61 2.51 -7.01 25.44
C VAL A 61 2.81 -6.46 26.84
N VAL A 62 2.64 -5.14 27.06
CA VAL A 62 2.95 -4.50 28.35
C VAL A 62 1.86 -4.73 29.39
N PHE A 63 0.57 -4.68 28.99
CA PHE A 63 -0.55 -4.63 29.93
C PHE A 63 -1.38 -5.92 30.00
N SER A 64 -1.15 -6.89 29.11
CA SER A 64 -1.97 -8.10 29.00
C SER A 64 -1.23 -9.37 29.43
N SER A 65 -1.97 -10.47 29.58
CA SER A 65 -1.36 -11.78 29.85
C SER A 65 -0.73 -12.33 28.56
N PRO A 66 0.29 -13.21 28.67
CA PRO A 66 0.98 -13.76 27.50
C PRO A 66 0.03 -14.41 26.48
N ILE A 67 -0.99 -15.14 26.95
CA ILE A 67 -1.99 -15.80 26.10
C ILE A 67 -2.84 -14.79 25.30
N ARG A 68 -3.17 -13.65 25.90
CA ARG A 68 -3.95 -12.60 25.22
C ARG A 68 -3.06 -11.82 24.24
N ALA A 69 -1.80 -11.58 24.60
CA ALA A 69 -0.84 -10.95 23.72
C ALA A 69 -0.58 -11.78 22.46
N THR A 70 -0.37 -13.10 22.58
CA THR A 70 -0.15 -13.98 21.42
C THR A 70 -1.39 -14.09 20.54
N ALA A 71 -2.58 -14.25 21.14
CA ALA A 71 -3.84 -14.28 20.39
C ALA A 71 -4.10 -12.95 19.65
N GLY A 72 -3.88 -11.81 20.32
CA GLY A 72 -4.01 -10.49 19.72
C GLY A 72 -3.02 -10.24 18.59
N GLY A 73 -1.76 -10.67 18.75
CA GLY A 73 -0.74 -10.61 17.70
C GLY A 73 -1.13 -11.40 16.46
N LEU A 74 -1.63 -12.63 16.63
CA LEU A 74 -2.12 -13.44 15.52
C LEU A 74 -3.28 -12.77 14.78
N ALA A 75 -4.25 -12.23 15.52
CA ALA A 75 -5.39 -11.51 14.94
C ALA A 75 -4.95 -10.28 14.12
N ILE A 76 -3.97 -9.52 14.63
CA ILE A 76 -3.41 -8.35 13.92
C ILE A 76 -2.72 -8.79 12.61
N ILE A 77 -1.91 -9.84 12.63
CA ILE A 77 -1.21 -10.35 11.44
C ILE A 77 -2.21 -10.78 10.37
N VAL A 78 -3.26 -11.52 10.77
CA VAL A 78 -4.32 -11.96 9.85
C VAL A 78 -5.05 -10.75 9.26
N GLY A 79 -5.40 -9.76 10.09
CA GLY A 79 -6.07 -8.54 9.65
C GLY A 79 -5.25 -7.74 8.63
N ILE A 80 -3.96 -7.51 8.90
CA ILE A 80 -3.05 -6.81 7.98
C ILE A 80 -2.89 -7.58 6.67
N THR A 81 -2.79 -8.91 6.74
CA THR A 81 -2.69 -9.77 5.55
C THR A 81 -3.92 -9.60 4.65
N ILE A 82 -5.13 -9.73 5.21
CA ILE A 82 -6.37 -9.57 4.45
C ILE A 82 -6.46 -8.17 3.82
N MET A 83 -6.16 -7.13 4.60
CA MET A 83 -6.17 -5.75 4.11
C MET A 83 -5.15 -5.51 2.99
N SER A 84 -4.00 -6.19 3.04
CA SER A 84 -2.96 -6.09 2.02
C SER A 84 -3.39 -6.72 0.69
N PHE A 85 -4.15 -7.82 0.74
CA PHE A 85 -4.67 -8.50 -0.46
C PHE A 85 -5.90 -7.84 -1.08
N ALA A 86 -6.67 -7.06 -0.31
CA ALA A 86 -7.82 -6.32 -0.82
C ALA A 86 -7.44 -5.22 -1.84
N GLN A 87 -6.18 -4.82 -1.88
CA GLN A 87 -5.61 -3.87 -2.85
C GLN A 87 -4.48 -4.55 -3.62
N PRO A 88 -4.06 -4.07 -4.81
CA PRO A 88 -2.91 -4.63 -5.52
C PRO A 88 -1.59 -4.17 -4.83
N PRO A 89 -1.01 -4.96 -3.90
CA PRO A 89 -0.07 -4.43 -2.90
C PRO A 89 1.24 -3.96 -3.53
N ILE A 90 1.69 -4.66 -4.58
CA ILE A 90 2.91 -4.34 -5.32
C ILE A 90 2.74 -3.01 -6.08
N LEU A 91 1.59 -2.82 -6.73
CA LEU A 91 1.29 -1.59 -7.47
C LEU A 91 1.14 -0.41 -6.50
N SER A 92 0.46 -0.61 -5.36
CA SER A 92 0.35 0.33 -4.23
C SER A 92 1.71 0.81 -3.76
N TYR A 93 2.60 -0.14 -3.47
CA TYR A 93 3.96 0.14 -3.03
C TYR A 93 4.76 0.93 -4.07
N LYS A 94 4.78 0.48 -5.34
CA LYS A 94 5.53 1.16 -6.41
C LYS A 94 5.04 2.60 -6.61
N SER A 95 3.73 2.83 -6.54
CA SER A 95 3.12 4.16 -6.68
C SER A 95 3.50 5.08 -5.50
N TRP A 96 3.47 4.56 -4.29
CA TRP A 96 3.91 5.31 -3.10
C TRP A 96 5.40 5.65 -3.17
N ARG A 97 6.25 4.70 -3.56
CA ARG A 97 7.69 4.93 -3.73
C ARG A 97 7.96 5.98 -4.81
N TYR A 98 7.27 5.90 -5.94
CA TYR A 98 7.37 6.90 -7.00
C TYR A 98 7.08 8.31 -6.47
N GLN A 99 6.00 8.48 -5.69
CA GLN A 99 5.68 9.78 -5.10
C GLN A 99 6.73 10.28 -4.10
N LYS A 100 7.32 9.38 -3.31
CA LYS A 100 8.39 9.75 -2.37
C LYS A 100 9.64 10.25 -3.11
N ILE A 101 10.00 9.59 -4.21
CA ILE A 101 11.13 10.01 -5.05
C ILE A 101 10.81 11.31 -5.79
N ALA A 102 9.59 11.48 -6.29
CA ALA A 102 9.19 12.68 -7.04
C ALA A 102 8.98 13.94 -6.17
N LYS A 103 8.90 13.78 -4.84
CA LYS A 103 8.79 14.87 -3.86
C LYS A 103 10.14 15.24 -3.22
N GLY A 104 11.16 14.41 -3.38
CA GLY A 104 12.54 14.68 -2.95
C GLY A 104 13.34 15.31 -4.07
#